data_AF-A0A496V389-F1
#
_entry.id   AF-A0A496V389-F1
#
_cell.length_a   1.000
_cell.length_b   1.000
_cell.length_c   1.000
_cell.angle_alpha   90.00
_cell.angle_beta   90.00
_cell.angle_gamma   90.00
#
_symmetry.space_group_name_H-M   'P 1'
#
loop_
_entity.id
_entity.type
_entity.pdbx_description
1 polymer ?
#
loop_
_entity_poly.entity_id
_entity_poly.type
_entity_poly.pdbx_seq_one_letter_code
_entity_poly.pdbx_strand_id
1 'polypeptide(L)'
;MTWEMAESFGYQKISLAESHQASLILSSPLITLQPGDKNRLPFFCMHPIGGNVFWYMDLARYLGAEQPFYGLQSAGLYGEREPLTRIEDMASFYILK
;
A
#
# COMPACT_ATOMS: atom_id res chain seq x y z
N MET A 1 -10.29 11.76 -19.32
CA MET A 1 -10.20 13.08 -18.67
C MET A 1 -8.80 13.60 -18.93
N THR A 2 -8.64 14.72 -19.62
CA THR A 2 -7.32 15.27 -19.95
C THR A 2 -6.73 16.01 -18.76
N TRP A 3 -5.41 16.21 -18.74
CA TRP A 3 -4.74 16.92 -17.64
C TRP A 3 -5.22 18.36 -17.49
N GLU A 4 -5.54 19.03 -18.60
CA GLU A 4 -6.15 20.36 -18.61
C GLU A 4 -7.51 20.40 -17.89
N MET A 5 -8.30 19.32 -17.99
CA MET A 5 -9.55 19.20 -17.23
C MET A 5 -9.29 19.04 -15.74
N ALA A 6 -8.28 18.27 -15.32
CA ALA A 6 -7.96 18.06 -13.91
C ALA A 6 -7.46 19.35 -13.22
N GLU A 7 -6.69 20.18 -13.93
CA GLU A 7 -6.23 21.48 -13.41
C GLU A 7 -7.41 22.45 -13.17
N SER A 8 -8.45 22.40 -14.02
CA SER A 8 -9.66 23.20 -13.82
C SER A 8 -10.45 22.85 -12.54
N PHE A 9 -10.21 21.65 -11.98
CA PHE A 9 -10.78 21.18 -10.72
C PHE A 9 -9.85 21.40 -9.51
N GLY A 10 -8.71 22.10 -9.69
CA GLY A 10 -7.81 22.46 -8.60
C GLY A 10 -6.78 21.38 -8.22
N TYR A 11 -6.61 20.35 -9.05
CA TYR A 11 -5.53 19.38 -8.84
C TYR A 11 -4.17 20.02 -9.16
N GLN A 12 -3.27 20.02 -8.18
CA GLN A 12 -1.90 20.50 -8.36
C GLN A 12 -0.99 19.38 -8.87
N LYS A 13 -0.15 19.70 -9.86
CA LYS A 13 0.89 18.80 -10.37
C LYS A 13 1.99 18.67 -9.32
N ILE A 14 2.15 17.47 -8.76
CA ILE A 14 3.24 17.20 -7.80
C ILE A 14 4.58 17.40 -8.52
N SER A 15 5.45 18.21 -7.91
CA SER A 15 6.80 18.48 -8.41
C SER A 15 7.65 17.22 -8.34
N LEU A 16 8.43 16.95 -9.39
CA LEU A 16 9.43 15.87 -9.42
C LEU A 16 10.48 15.96 -8.30
N ALA A 17 10.62 17.09 -7.59
CA ALA A 17 11.52 17.23 -6.44
C ALA A 17 10.92 16.69 -5.12
N GLU A 18 9.59 16.62 -4.99
CA GLU A 18 8.90 15.97 -3.85
C GLU A 18 8.77 14.45 -4.05
N SER A 19 9.21 13.96 -5.23
CA SER A 19 9.09 12.58 -5.67
C SER A 19 9.91 11.58 -4.85
N HIS A 20 10.97 11.98 -4.14
CA HIS A 20 11.83 10.99 -3.47
C HIS A 20 11.19 10.38 -2.21
N GLN A 21 10.45 11.16 -1.42
CA GLN A 21 9.68 10.63 -0.29
C GLN A 21 8.36 9.97 -0.74
N ALA A 22 7.67 10.55 -1.73
CA ALA A 22 6.47 9.94 -2.31
C ALA A 22 6.79 8.62 -3.04
N SER A 23 7.93 8.53 -3.74
CA SER A 23 8.39 7.28 -4.38
C SER A 23 8.77 6.24 -3.35
N LEU A 24 9.34 6.60 -2.19
CA LEU A 24 9.60 5.64 -1.13
C LEU A 24 8.30 5.07 -0.53
N ILE A 25 7.30 5.93 -0.28
CA ILE A 25 5.96 5.52 0.21
C ILE A 25 5.21 4.68 -0.85
N LEU A 26 5.35 5.00 -2.14
CA LEU A 26 4.81 4.20 -3.24
C LEU A 26 5.64 2.93 -3.53
N SER A 27 6.82 2.78 -2.92
CA SER A 27 7.72 1.65 -3.19
C SER A 27 7.71 0.56 -2.12
N SER A 28 7.11 0.82 -0.95
CA SER A 28 6.95 -0.20 0.08
C SER A 28 5.62 -0.90 -0.10
N PRO A 29 5.59 -2.25 -0.12
CA PRO A 29 4.33 -2.99 -0.14
C PRO A 29 3.56 -2.87 1.18
N LEU A 30 4.18 -2.37 2.25
CA LEU A 30 3.61 -2.41 3.60
C LEU A 30 2.67 -1.23 3.86
N ILE A 31 1.39 -1.52 4.03
CA ILE A 31 0.35 -0.56 4.39
C ILE A 31 -0.06 -0.77 5.85
N THR A 32 -0.10 0.32 6.61
CA THR A 32 -0.65 0.32 7.96
C THR A 32 -2.17 0.43 7.88
N LEU A 33 -2.89 -0.64 8.27
CA LEU A 33 -4.35 -0.62 8.36
C LEU A 33 -4.81 -0.20 9.76
N GLN A 34 -4.06 -0.63 10.78
CA GLN A 34 -4.25 -0.21 12.16
C GLN A 34 -2.90 -0.14 12.88
N PRO A 35 -2.51 1.02 13.46
CA PRO A 35 -1.19 1.16 14.08
C PRO A 35 -1.04 0.30 15.36
N GLY A 36 -2.08 0.21 16.19
CA GLY A 36 -2.09 -0.57 17.43
C GLY A 36 -1.03 -0.17 18.46
N ASP A 37 -0.87 -1.01 19.49
CA ASP A 37 0.22 -0.93 20.46
C ASP A 37 1.48 -1.59 19.90
N LYS A 38 2.57 -0.82 19.82
CA LYS A 38 3.88 -1.25 19.31
C LYS A 38 4.49 -2.42 20.08
N ASN A 39 4.01 -2.71 21.29
CA ASN A 39 4.49 -3.83 22.11
C ASN A 39 3.76 -5.16 21.85
N ARG A 40 2.68 -5.16 21.05
CA ARG A 40 1.95 -6.38 20.69
C ARG A 40 2.49 -6.98 19.40
N LEU A 41 2.36 -8.30 19.27
CA LEU A 41 2.75 -9.02 18.05
C LEU A 41 1.92 -8.52 16.87
N PRO A 42 2.54 -7.98 15.80
CA PRO A 42 1.80 -7.51 14.64
C PRO A 42 1.09 -8.62 13.87
N PHE A 43 -0.09 -8.31 13.34
CA PHE A 43 -0.79 -9.16 12.39
C PHE A 43 -0.52 -8.67 10.96
N PHE A 44 -0.11 -9.57 10.06
CA PHE A 44 0.13 -9.27 8.66
C PHE A 44 -0.84 -10.03 7.75
N CYS A 45 -1.35 -9.37 6.72
CA CYS A 45 -2.14 -9.99 5.66
C CYS A 45 -1.51 -9.74 4.29
N MET A 46 -1.62 -10.71 3.40
CA MET A 46 -1.26 -10.53 1.99
C MET A 46 -2.49 -10.13 1.20
N HIS A 47 -2.32 -9.28 0.18
CA HIS A 47 -3.42 -8.93 -0.70
C HIS A 47 -4.08 -10.18 -1.36
N PRO A 48 -5.40 -10.16 -1.60
CA PRO A 48 -6.07 -11.13 -2.47
C PRO A 48 -5.81 -10.81 -3.95
N ILE A 49 -6.45 -11.51 -4.88
CA ILE A 49 -6.24 -11.35 -6.34
C ILE A 49 -6.38 -9.89 -6.84
N GLY A 50 -7.18 -9.06 -6.16
CA GLY A 50 -7.35 -7.64 -6.50
C GLY A 50 -6.18 -6.72 -6.12
N GLY A 51 -5.13 -7.24 -5.48
CA GLY A 51 -3.88 -6.50 -5.22
C GLY A 51 -3.90 -5.51 -4.06
N ASN A 52 -5.07 -5.03 -3.65
CA ASN A 52 -5.24 -4.10 -2.52
C ASN A 52 -5.48 -4.82 -1.18
N VAL A 53 -5.15 -4.21 -0.05
CA VAL A 53 -5.34 -4.73 1.31
C VAL A 53 -6.53 -4.12 2.08
N PHE A 54 -7.24 -3.14 1.51
CA PHE A 54 -8.41 -2.50 2.15
C PHE A 54 -9.54 -3.48 2.50
N TRP A 55 -9.57 -4.66 1.87
CA TRP A 55 -10.52 -5.73 2.18
C TRP A 55 -10.42 -6.23 3.64
N TYR A 56 -9.31 -5.97 4.33
CA TYR A 56 -9.07 -6.39 5.71
C TYR A 56 -9.38 -5.31 6.76
N MET A 57 -9.89 -4.13 6.36
CA MET A 57 -10.17 -3.03 7.29
C MET A 57 -11.15 -3.41 8.40
N ASP A 58 -12.22 -4.14 8.08
CA ASP A 58 -13.19 -4.56 9.08
C ASP A 58 -12.62 -5.63 10.00
N LEU A 59 -11.81 -6.56 9.47
CA LEU A 59 -11.08 -7.54 10.29
C LEU A 59 -10.15 -6.84 11.29
N ALA A 60 -9.38 -5.85 10.85
CA ALA A 60 -8.48 -5.09 11.73
C ALA A 60 -9.24 -4.45 12.89
N ARG A 61 -10.41 -3.86 12.62
CA ARG A 61 -11.30 -3.29 13.64
C ARG A 61 -11.80 -4.34 14.64
N TYR A 62 -12.22 -5.51 14.15
CA TYR A 62 -12.72 -6.59 15.01
C TYR A 62 -11.66 -7.23 15.91
N LEU A 63 -10.38 -7.18 15.53
CA LEU A 63 -9.27 -7.63 16.39
C LEU A 63 -8.93 -6.64 17.52
N GLY A 64 -9.59 -5.47 17.53
CA GLY A 64 -9.47 -4.44 18.56
C GLY A 64 -8.36 -3.43 18.28
N ALA A 65 -8.57 -2.18 18.68
CA ALA A 65 -7.74 -1.03 18.30
C ALA A 65 -6.25 -1.16 18.68
N GLU A 66 -5.95 -1.93 19.73
CA GLU A 66 -4.58 -2.14 20.22
C GLU A 66 -3.81 -3.17 19.39
N GLN A 67 -4.43 -3.95 18.50
CA GLN A 67 -3.73 -4.92 17.67
C GLN A 67 -3.07 -4.21 16.47
N PRO A 68 -1.72 -4.18 16.34
CA PRO A 68 -1.08 -3.68 15.13
C PRO A 68 -1.46 -4.58 13.96
N PHE A 69 -1.93 -3.97 12.87
CA PHE A 69 -2.43 -4.66 11.69
C PHE A 69 -1.87 -4.02 10.43
N TYR A 70 -1.15 -4.83 9.65
CA TYR A 70 -0.49 -4.40 8.43
C TYR A 70 -0.93 -5.28 7.24
N GLY A 71 -0.94 -4.67 6.05
CA GLY A 71 -1.19 -5.37 4.80
C GLY A 71 -0.03 -5.24 3.83
N LEU A 72 0.26 -6.31 3.09
CA LEU A 72 1.21 -6.34 2.00
C LEU A 72 0.45 -6.18 0.67
N GLN A 73 0.56 -5.00 0.09
CA GLN A 73 -0.06 -4.60 -1.17
C GLN A 73 0.77 -5.06 -2.37
N SER A 74 0.08 -5.43 -3.45
CA SER A 74 0.71 -5.89 -4.69
C SER A 74 1.53 -4.79 -5.37
N ALA A 75 2.68 -5.19 -5.92
CA ALA A 75 3.49 -4.34 -6.78
C ALA A 75 2.77 -4.03 -8.10
N GLY A 76 2.82 -2.77 -8.53
CA GLY A 76 2.23 -2.34 -9.81
C GLY A 76 0.74 -2.04 -9.73
N LEU A 77 0.14 -2.02 -8.53
CA LEU A 77 -1.31 -1.80 -8.38
C LEU A 77 -1.77 -0.45 -8.96
N TYR A 78 -0.91 0.58 -8.90
CA TYR A 78 -1.22 1.92 -9.39
C TYR A 78 -0.52 2.26 -10.71
N GLY A 79 -0.01 1.24 -11.43
CA GLY A 79 0.66 1.40 -12.72
C GLY A 79 2.07 1.97 -12.63
N GLU A 80 2.67 1.99 -11.43
CA GLU A 80 4.04 2.43 -11.20
C GLU A 80 5.09 1.42 -11.71
N ARG A 81 4.68 0.17 -11.95
CA ARG A 81 5.47 -0.92 -12.52
C ARG A 81 4.59 -2.05 -13.06
N GLU A 82 5.20 -2.94 -13.84
CA GLU A 82 4.54 -4.19 -14.23
C GLU A 82 4.28 -5.08 -12.99
N PRO A 83 3.07 -5.69 -12.90
CA PRO A 83 2.75 -6.64 -11.85
C PRO A 83 3.67 -7.86 -11.86
N LEU A 84 3.95 -8.38 -10.66
CA LEU A 84 4.66 -9.64 -10.52
C LEU A 84 3.72 -10.80 -10.87
N THR A 85 4.19 -11.73 -11.71
CA THR A 85 3.37 -12.84 -12.23
C THR A 85 3.67 -14.19 -11.59
N ARG A 86 4.69 -14.25 -10.72
CA ARG A 86 5.10 -15.45 -9.99
C ARG A 86 4.99 -15.23 -8.49
N ILE A 87 4.53 -16.25 -7.76
CA ILE A 87 4.38 -16.19 -6.31
C ILE A 87 5.73 -16.06 -5.60
N GLU A 88 6.78 -16.70 -6.11
CA GLU A 88 8.11 -16.62 -5.51
C GLU A 88 8.70 -15.20 -5.60
N ASP A 89 8.44 -14.50 -6.70
CA ASP A 89 8.86 -13.12 -6.90
C ASP A 89 8.10 -12.18 -5.96
N MET A 90 6.78 -12.41 -5.80
CA MET A 90 5.95 -11.66 -4.83
C MET A 90 6.43 -11.86 -3.39
N ALA A 91 6.65 -13.11 -2.97
CA ALA A 91 7.14 -13.44 -1.64
C ALA A 91 8.51 -12.79 -1.36
N SER A 92 9.43 -12.87 -2.32
CA SER A 92 10.74 -12.23 -2.22
C SER A 92 10.62 -10.71 -2.11
N PHE A 93 9.73 -10.11 -2.91
CA PHE A 93 9.46 -8.67 -2.86
C PHE A 93 8.91 -8.24 -1.48
N TYR A 94 8.03 -9.02 -0.86
CA TYR A 94 7.44 -8.66 0.45
C TYR A 94 8.37 -8.84 1.65
N ILE A 95 9.39 -9.70 1.56
CA ILE A 95 10.33 -9.93 2.65
C ILE A 95 11.51 -8.94 2.60
N LEU A 96 11.89 -8.50 1.40
CA LEU A 96 13.08 -7.66 1.18
C LEU A 96 12.79 -6.15 1.24
N LYS A 97 11.53 -5.74 1.32
CA LYS A 97 11.07 -4.35 1.29
C LYS A 97 10.15 -4.04 2.45
#